data_AF-A0A511B2I0-F1
#
_entry.id   AF-A0A511B2I0-F1
#
_cell.length_a   1.000
_cell.length_b   1.000
_cell.length_c   1.000
_cell.angle_alpha   90.00
_cell.angle_beta   90.00
_cell.angle_gamma   90.00
#
_symmetry.space_group_name_H-M   'P 1'
#
loop_
_entity.id
_entity.type
_entity.pdbx_description
1 polymer ?
#
loop_
_entity_poly.entity_id
_entity_poly.type
_entity_poly.pdbx_seq_one_letter_code
_entity_poly.pdbx_strand_id
1 'polypeptide(L)'
;MKSNFSSQDRRELKSALSIYGTNAFWRGNPMVISGLLFIFLAFVNAFSIRHKLAHHPIAEVLHDSGLFSFFIGPNFVQNCIQFYASSQVGASQAPSIPGLAQAEARAATIWACMIPLFFAAVMTIAGIPFHDCLFFVLFNSIPALAGWYSPGQAGSIRKRLIPVIVGIVLFLAFVILSLVPGAQLWMVTRPAFLTVPCSIALSTVLAFTVLTLPNRVYQPAHIGDARSARSKTKSGKRETPKRVFHRVGQYELSQMLLAPSIPLSLRADVLASCIAIPLIATVIAVLFGGHGSFTHRWIWAARTLVITIACTNNWLIHREHWPILFVTGRFGSRLQFVRSVFKAALSRSLLTISLRTLSLVIPFAILAHYTFPHALMITVELIACITGLAFVPALAFLSGHAPSKGLVVAASFVSIFLTQIVNPFVLGSSVFGIATIVAVLVGGFCYFMAPRRISRSDWPFGSE
;
A
#
# COMPACT_ATOMS: atom_id res chain seq x y z
N MET A 1 -35.90 15.60 9.79
CA MET A 1 -36.10 14.12 9.74
C MET A 1 -35.56 13.51 11.02
N LYS A 2 -36.42 13.18 11.99
CA LYS A 2 -36.04 12.35 13.15
C LYS A 2 -35.95 10.90 12.67
N SER A 3 -34.76 10.38 12.39
CA SER A 3 -34.62 8.94 12.19
C SER A 3 -34.76 8.27 13.55
N ASN A 4 -35.92 7.63 13.77
CA ASN A 4 -36.09 6.75 14.90
C ASN A 4 -35.19 5.53 14.66
N PHE A 5 -33.94 5.60 15.13
CA PHE A 5 -33.05 4.44 15.21
C PHE A 5 -33.76 3.38 16.03
N SER A 6 -34.16 2.29 15.38
CA SER A 6 -34.84 1.18 16.05
C SER A 6 -33.92 0.60 17.14
N SER A 7 -34.49 0.02 18.19
CA SER A 7 -33.68 -0.65 19.23
C SER A 7 -32.88 -1.85 18.67
N GLN A 8 -33.29 -2.36 17.51
CA GLN A 8 -32.62 -3.41 16.76
C GLN A 8 -31.41 -2.85 15.99
N ASP A 9 -31.55 -1.75 15.26
CA ASP A 9 -30.45 -1.06 14.57
C ASP A 9 -29.29 -0.72 15.52
N ARG A 10 -29.61 -0.30 16.76
CA ARG A 10 -28.60 0.02 17.78
C ARG A 10 -27.86 -1.22 18.26
N ARG A 11 -28.55 -2.35 18.41
CA ARG A 11 -27.93 -3.62 18.80
C ARG A 11 -27.04 -4.17 17.69
N GLU A 12 -27.51 -4.11 16.45
CA GLU A 12 -26.75 -4.50 15.26
C GLU A 12 -25.49 -3.64 15.09
N LEU A 13 -25.62 -2.31 15.26
CA LEU A 13 -24.47 -1.40 15.23
C LEU A 13 -23.47 -1.68 16.36
N LYS A 14 -23.94 -1.91 17.59
CA LYS A 14 -23.07 -2.25 18.73
C LYS A 14 -22.34 -3.57 18.49
N SER A 15 -23.03 -4.57 17.95
CA SER A 15 -22.44 -5.85 17.57
C SER A 15 -21.37 -5.66 16.49
N ALA A 16 -21.70 -4.95 15.40
CA ALA A 16 -20.76 -4.65 14.32
C ALA A 16 -19.51 -3.89 14.83
N LEU A 17 -19.69 -2.87 15.68
CA LEU A 17 -18.57 -2.16 16.31
C LEU A 17 -17.70 -3.07 17.18
N SER A 18 -18.30 -3.98 17.94
CA SER A 18 -17.56 -4.91 18.80
C SER A 18 -16.68 -5.87 18.00
N ILE A 19 -17.08 -6.21 16.77
CA ILE A 19 -16.32 -7.12 15.89
C ILE A 19 -14.93 -6.55 15.58
N TYR A 20 -14.80 -5.22 15.39
CA TYR A 20 -13.51 -4.56 15.17
C TYR A 20 -12.53 -4.70 16.34
N GLY A 21 -13.03 -4.96 17.55
CA GLY A 21 -12.22 -5.24 18.74
C GLY A 21 -11.96 -6.74 18.99
N THR A 22 -12.55 -7.62 18.19
CA THR A 22 -12.48 -9.08 18.41
C THR A 22 -11.38 -9.76 17.59
N ASN A 23 -10.99 -10.97 18.00
CA ASN A 23 -10.03 -11.80 17.27
C ASN A 23 -10.38 -12.05 15.80
N ALA A 24 -11.66 -11.94 15.43
CA ALA A 24 -12.11 -12.09 14.04
C ALA A 24 -11.52 -10.99 13.14
N PHE A 25 -11.53 -9.74 13.60
CA PHE A 25 -10.92 -8.62 12.88
C PHE A 25 -9.40 -8.82 12.75
N TRP A 26 -8.72 -9.17 13.84
CA TRP A 26 -7.27 -9.36 13.86
C TRP A 26 -6.78 -10.49 12.96
N ARG A 27 -7.54 -11.59 12.86
CA ARG A 27 -7.19 -12.73 12.00
C ARG A 27 -7.60 -12.50 10.55
N GLY A 28 -8.77 -11.90 10.33
CA GLY A 28 -9.33 -11.64 9.01
C GLY A 28 -8.65 -10.49 8.26
N ASN A 29 -7.94 -9.61 8.97
CA ASN A 29 -7.34 -8.43 8.37
C ASN A 29 -5.81 -8.46 8.41
N PRO A 30 -5.15 -8.73 7.26
CA PRO A 30 -3.70 -8.82 7.21
C PRO A 30 -3.00 -7.47 7.44
N MET A 31 -3.71 -6.34 7.35
CA MET A 31 -3.09 -5.02 7.45
C MET A 31 -2.96 -4.54 8.91
N VAL A 32 -3.64 -5.17 9.88
CA VAL A 32 -3.71 -4.68 11.28
C VAL A 32 -2.34 -4.54 11.92
N ILE A 33 -1.47 -5.54 11.78
CA ILE A 33 -0.12 -5.50 12.36
C ILE A 33 0.68 -4.32 11.76
N SER A 34 0.56 -4.10 10.45
CA SER A 34 1.20 -2.97 9.77
C SER A 34 0.63 -1.63 10.25
N GLY A 35 -0.70 -1.54 10.44
CA GLY A 35 -1.36 -0.37 10.99
C GLY A 35 -0.84 -0.01 12.39
N LEU A 36 -0.62 -1.00 13.27
CA LEU A 36 -0.05 -0.77 14.60
C LEU A 36 1.38 -0.26 14.55
N LEU A 37 2.21 -0.77 13.64
CA LEU A 37 3.56 -0.25 13.44
C LEU A 37 3.55 1.23 13.04
N PHE A 38 2.63 1.64 12.16
CA PHE A 38 2.47 3.04 11.79
C PHE A 38 1.92 3.92 12.93
N ILE A 39 1.01 3.38 13.75
CA ILE A 39 0.54 4.07 14.97
C ILE A 39 1.71 4.29 15.93
N PHE A 40 2.50 3.25 16.20
CA PHE A 40 3.69 3.35 17.04
C PHE A 40 4.69 4.37 16.49
N LEU A 41 4.97 4.33 15.18
CA LEU A 41 5.86 5.28 14.52
C LEU A 41 5.35 6.72 14.62
N ALA A 42 4.04 6.94 14.53
CA ALA A 42 3.44 8.26 14.71
C ALA A 42 3.65 8.79 16.14
N PHE A 43 3.51 7.95 17.18
CA PHE A 43 3.86 8.36 18.55
C PHE A 43 5.32 8.75 18.68
N VAL A 44 6.25 7.90 18.22
CA VAL A 44 7.69 8.19 18.28
C VAL A 44 8.01 9.50 17.55
N ASN A 45 7.40 9.74 16.39
CA ASN A 45 7.63 10.97 15.64
C ASN A 45 7.02 12.20 16.34
N ALA A 46 5.83 12.10 16.95
CA ALA A 46 5.27 13.19 17.77
C ALA A 46 6.20 13.61 18.90
N PHE A 47 6.76 12.66 19.65
CA PHE A 47 7.70 12.96 20.72
C PHE A 47 9.01 13.56 20.20
N SER A 48 9.54 13.03 19.09
CA SER A 48 10.73 13.58 18.41
C SER A 48 10.50 15.03 17.97
N ILE A 49 9.37 15.32 17.33
CA ILE A 49 9.00 16.67 16.89
C ILE A 49 8.85 17.60 18.09
N ARG A 50 8.17 17.16 19.17
CA ARG A 50 8.04 17.94 20.41
C ARG A 50 9.40 18.35 20.97
N HIS A 51 10.32 17.39 21.06
CA HIS A 51 11.67 17.65 21.56
C HIS A 51 12.42 18.65 20.67
N LYS A 52 12.32 18.53 19.35
CA LYS A 52 12.97 19.45 18.42
C LYS A 52 12.34 20.85 18.44
N LEU A 53 11.01 20.95 18.58
CA LEU A 53 10.30 22.23 18.71
C LEU A 53 10.67 23.01 19.96
N ALA A 54 11.24 22.35 20.98
CA ALA A 54 11.78 23.04 22.14
C ALA A 54 13.06 23.84 21.85
N HIS A 55 13.76 23.51 20.76
CA HIS A 55 15.09 24.06 20.44
C HIS A 55 15.17 24.78 19.09
N HIS A 56 14.22 24.51 18.18
CA HIS A 56 14.24 25.01 16.81
C HIS A 56 12.88 25.57 16.40
N PRO A 57 12.84 26.58 15.50
CA PRO A 57 11.60 27.11 14.96
C PRO A 57 10.81 26.05 14.19
N ILE A 58 9.48 26.17 14.21
CA ILE A 58 8.55 25.20 13.61
C ILE A 58 8.83 24.89 12.14
N ALA A 59 9.27 25.88 11.36
CA ALA A 59 9.59 25.71 9.95
C ALA A 59 10.80 24.78 9.74
N GLU A 60 11.84 24.90 10.57
CA GLU A 60 13.05 24.07 10.51
C GLU A 60 12.74 22.65 10.99
N VAL A 61 12.00 22.52 12.09
CA VAL A 61 11.63 21.20 12.63
C VAL A 61 10.74 20.40 11.68
N LEU A 62 9.76 21.05 11.05
CA LEU A 62 8.87 20.39 10.08
C LEU A 62 9.59 20.02 8.79
N HIS A 63 10.58 20.81 8.38
CA HIS A 63 11.44 20.50 7.23
C HIS A 63 12.33 19.27 7.50
N ASP A 64 12.93 19.17 8.69
CA ASP A 64 13.92 18.14 9.01
C ASP A 64 13.34 16.84 9.57
N SER A 65 12.19 16.91 10.26
CA SER A 65 11.63 15.74 10.96
C SER A 65 10.66 14.94 10.08
N GLY A 66 10.12 15.56 9.02
CA GLY A 66 9.18 14.95 8.09
C GLY A 66 7.87 14.50 8.75
N LEU A 67 6.74 15.11 8.38
CA LEU A 67 5.40 14.67 8.85
C LEU A 67 4.92 13.36 8.19
N PHE A 68 5.84 12.56 7.63
CA PHE A 68 5.55 11.39 6.81
C PHE A 68 4.75 10.32 7.54
N SER A 69 4.99 10.10 8.84
CA SER A 69 4.22 9.15 9.66
C SER A 69 2.76 9.58 9.85
N PHE A 70 2.52 10.89 9.98
CA PHE A 70 1.18 11.48 10.09
C PHE A 70 0.47 11.62 8.75
N PHE A 71 1.22 11.46 7.65
CA PHE A 71 0.73 11.38 6.29
C PHE A 71 0.29 9.95 5.92
N ILE A 72 1.18 8.97 6.06
CA ILE A 72 0.93 7.58 5.63
C ILE A 72 0.19 6.75 6.68
N GLY A 73 0.43 6.99 7.97
CA GLY A 73 -0.16 6.21 9.05
C GLY A 73 -1.69 6.18 9.00
N PRO A 74 -2.38 7.34 8.92
CA PRO A 74 -3.84 7.37 8.77
C PRO A 74 -4.33 6.59 7.56
N ASN A 75 -3.68 6.72 6.39
CA ASN A 75 -4.04 5.98 5.19
C ASN A 75 -3.94 4.47 5.37
N PHE A 76 -2.89 3.98 6.05
CA PHE A 76 -2.76 2.54 6.35
C PHE A 76 -3.86 2.03 7.27
N VAL A 77 -4.16 2.75 8.35
CA VAL A 77 -5.21 2.34 9.28
C VAL A 77 -6.59 2.41 8.62
N GLN A 78 -6.84 3.42 7.78
CA GLN A 78 -8.04 3.49 6.95
C GLN A 78 -8.18 2.29 6.03
N ASN A 79 -7.09 1.90 5.33
CA ASN A 79 -7.07 0.72 4.47
C ASN A 79 -7.33 -0.57 5.25
N CYS A 80 -6.94 -0.65 6.54
CA CYS A 80 -7.30 -1.79 7.39
C CYS A 80 -8.82 -1.88 7.55
N ILE A 81 -9.46 -0.80 7.98
CA ILE A 81 -10.92 -0.77 8.18
C ILE A 81 -11.64 -1.03 6.86
N GLN A 82 -11.17 -0.40 5.78
CA GLN A 82 -11.73 -0.57 4.44
C GLN A 82 -11.65 -2.03 3.97
N PHE A 83 -10.49 -2.67 4.10
CA PHE A 83 -10.32 -4.06 3.68
C PHE A 83 -11.34 -4.97 4.39
N TYR A 84 -11.47 -4.81 5.71
CA TYR A 84 -12.40 -5.62 6.49
C TYR A 84 -13.87 -5.32 6.14
N ALA A 85 -14.26 -4.04 6.15
CA ALA A 85 -15.63 -3.62 5.85
C ALA A 85 -16.07 -4.03 4.43
N SER A 86 -15.18 -3.88 3.44
CA SER A 86 -15.46 -4.29 2.06
C SER A 86 -15.58 -5.80 1.90
N SER A 87 -14.82 -6.60 2.66
CA SER A 87 -14.99 -8.06 2.68
C SER A 87 -16.33 -8.50 3.30
N GLN A 88 -16.74 -7.85 4.40
CA GLN A 88 -18.01 -8.15 5.07
C GLN A 88 -19.23 -7.70 4.26
N VAL A 89 -19.18 -6.49 3.68
CA VAL A 89 -20.25 -5.97 2.82
C VAL A 89 -20.23 -6.65 1.44
N GLY A 90 -19.08 -7.12 0.96
CA GLY A 90 -18.96 -7.80 -0.33
C GLY A 90 -19.26 -9.30 -0.30
N ALA A 91 -19.36 -9.91 0.88
CA ALA A 91 -19.55 -11.35 1.03
C ALA A 91 -20.86 -11.82 0.38
N SER A 92 -20.80 -12.98 -0.29
CA SER A 92 -21.94 -13.59 -0.98
C SER A 92 -23.14 -13.86 -0.06
N GLN A 93 -22.88 -14.08 1.23
CA GLN A 93 -23.89 -14.32 2.27
C GLN A 93 -24.44 -13.03 2.90
N ALA A 94 -23.78 -11.89 2.74
CA ALA A 94 -24.19 -10.64 3.38
C ALA A 94 -25.60 -10.13 2.97
N PRO A 95 -26.10 -10.33 1.72
CA PRO A 95 -27.49 -10.04 1.36
C PRO A 95 -28.53 -10.84 2.14
N SER A 96 -28.17 -12.04 2.62
CA SER A 96 -29.11 -12.93 3.32
C SER A 96 -29.36 -12.52 4.77
N ILE A 97 -28.51 -11.67 5.33
CA ILE A 97 -28.63 -11.17 6.69
C ILE A 97 -29.19 -9.74 6.64
N PRO A 98 -30.46 -9.52 7.00
CA PRO A 98 -31.07 -8.19 6.94
C PRO A 98 -30.32 -7.22 7.86
N GLY A 99 -30.10 -5.99 7.38
CA GLY A 99 -29.47 -4.91 8.17
C GLY A 99 -27.94 -4.97 8.29
N LEU A 100 -27.30 -6.13 8.06
CA LEU A 100 -25.87 -6.34 8.27
C LEU A 100 -25.00 -5.34 7.49
N ALA A 101 -25.26 -5.16 6.19
CA ALA A 101 -24.46 -4.27 5.36
C ALA A 101 -24.56 -2.79 5.80
N GLN A 102 -25.72 -2.35 6.27
CA GLN A 102 -25.90 -0.99 6.77
C GLN A 102 -25.28 -0.80 8.16
N ALA A 103 -25.41 -1.79 9.04
CA ALA A 103 -24.77 -1.80 10.34
C ALA A 103 -23.23 -1.77 10.20
N GLU A 104 -22.69 -2.56 9.28
CA GLU A 104 -21.25 -2.61 8.98
C GLU A 104 -20.75 -1.29 8.39
N ALA A 105 -21.47 -0.70 7.42
CA ALA A 105 -21.11 0.60 6.88
C ALA A 105 -21.15 1.72 7.94
N ARG A 106 -22.12 1.70 8.86
CA ARG A 106 -22.18 2.64 9.99
C ARG A 106 -21.02 2.43 10.97
N ALA A 107 -20.68 1.19 11.31
CA ALA A 107 -19.53 0.87 12.16
C ALA A 107 -18.20 1.30 11.52
N ALA A 108 -18.03 0.98 10.23
CA ALA A 108 -16.87 1.40 9.44
C ALA A 108 -16.76 2.94 9.34
N THR A 109 -17.89 3.64 9.21
CA THR A 109 -17.94 5.12 9.19
C THR A 109 -17.43 5.71 10.50
N ILE A 110 -17.87 5.16 11.64
CA ILE A 110 -17.41 5.59 12.96
C ILE A 110 -15.90 5.43 13.06
N TRP A 111 -15.36 4.25 12.74
CA TRP A 111 -13.93 4.01 12.77
C TRP A 111 -13.16 4.89 11.77
N ALA A 112 -13.67 5.07 10.56
CA ALA A 112 -13.07 5.93 9.54
C ALA A 112 -12.99 7.39 10.00
N CYS A 113 -13.98 7.90 10.75
CA CYS A 113 -13.92 9.25 11.33
C CYS A 113 -13.03 9.32 12.59
N MET A 114 -12.97 8.25 13.38
CA MET A 114 -12.13 8.18 14.59
C MET A 114 -10.63 8.14 14.28
N ILE A 115 -10.22 7.55 13.16
CA ILE A 115 -8.80 7.44 12.78
C ILE A 115 -8.16 8.82 12.61
N PRO A 116 -8.68 9.76 11.78
CA PRO A 116 -8.14 11.10 11.67
C PRO A 116 -8.11 11.86 13.00
N LEU A 117 -9.15 11.72 13.82
CA LEU A 117 -9.22 12.33 15.15
C LEU A 117 -8.12 11.81 16.07
N PHE A 118 -7.88 10.49 16.06
CA PHE A 118 -6.82 9.86 16.83
C PHE A 118 -5.44 10.35 16.39
N PHE A 119 -5.13 10.32 15.10
CA PHE A 119 -3.83 10.80 14.60
C PHE A 119 -3.64 12.30 14.82
N ALA A 120 -4.71 13.10 14.73
CA ALA A 120 -4.67 14.52 15.09
C ALA A 120 -4.34 14.70 16.57
N ALA A 121 -4.95 13.94 17.47
CA ALA A 121 -4.67 13.97 18.90
C ALA A 121 -3.24 13.50 19.25
N VAL A 122 -2.68 12.55 18.50
CA VAL A 122 -1.26 12.18 18.63
C VAL A 122 -0.37 13.32 18.16
N MET A 123 -0.69 13.95 17.03
CA MET A 123 0.07 15.08 16.51
C MET A 123 0.02 16.30 17.43
N THR A 124 -1.08 16.53 18.17
CA THR A 124 -1.12 17.63 19.16
C THR A 124 -0.15 17.46 20.31
N ILE A 125 0.33 16.24 20.58
CA ILE A 125 1.41 16.00 21.56
C ILE A 125 2.68 16.76 21.15
N ALA A 126 2.87 17.00 19.85
CA ALA A 126 3.98 17.81 19.33
C ALA A 126 3.90 19.30 19.71
N GLY A 127 2.75 19.79 20.23
CA GLY A 127 2.55 21.20 20.57
C GLY A 127 1.86 22.03 19.49
N ILE A 128 1.33 21.38 18.45
CA ILE A 128 0.56 22.02 17.37
C ILE A 128 -0.93 22.05 17.75
N PRO A 129 -1.69 23.12 17.43
CA PRO A 129 -3.14 23.16 17.68
C PRO A 129 -3.91 22.00 17.04
N PHE A 130 -4.94 21.51 17.73
CA PHE A 130 -5.73 20.35 17.27
C PHE A 130 -6.41 20.57 15.92
N HIS A 131 -6.92 21.78 15.66
CA HIS A 131 -7.62 22.08 14.41
C HIS A 131 -6.69 22.01 13.19
N ASP A 132 -5.43 22.44 13.35
CA ASP A 132 -4.41 22.35 12.31
C ASP A 132 -3.98 20.91 12.08
N CYS A 133 -3.78 20.15 13.17
CA CYS A 133 -3.46 18.72 13.10
C CYS A 133 -4.58 17.94 12.40
N LEU A 134 -5.84 18.23 12.73
CA LEU A 134 -7.01 17.57 12.16
C LEU A 134 -7.14 17.88 10.66
N PHE A 135 -6.99 19.14 10.28
CA PHE A 135 -6.99 19.54 8.87
C PHE A 135 -5.87 18.84 8.10
N PHE A 136 -4.65 18.85 8.65
CA PHE A 136 -3.50 18.18 8.05
C PHE A 136 -3.77 16.67 7.83
N VAL A 137 -4.22 15.95 8.86
CA VAL A 137 -4.48 14.51 8.77
C VAL A 137 -5.63 14.19 7.81
N LEU A 138 -6.72 14.95 7.84
CA LEU A 138 -7.86 14.75 6.94
C LEU A 138 -7.50 15.03 5.48
N PHE A 139 -6.79 16.13 5.23
CA PHE A 139 -6.32 16.47 3.89
C PHE A 139 -5.41 15.38 3.35
N ASN A 140 -4.52 14.84 4.20
CA ASN A 140 -3.64 13.75 3.79
C ASN A 140 -4.31 12.38 3.71
N SER A 141 -5.55 12.24 4.17
CA SER A 141 -6.36 11.03 4.04
C SER A 141 -7.24 11.00 2.77
N ILE A 142 -7.13 12.00 1.89
CA ILE A 142 -7.83 12.02 0.58
C ILE A 142 -7.57 10.77 -0.28
N PRO A 143 -6.36 10.19 -0.33
CA PRO A 143 -6.14 8.92 -1.05
C PRO A 143 -6.98 7.75 -0.50
N ALA A 144 -7.09 7.64 0.84
CA ALA A 144 -7.95 6.62 1.45
C ALA A 144 -9.43 6.82 1.10
N LEU A 145 -9.88 8.07 0.98
CA LEU A 145 -11.21 8.45 0.49
C LEU A 145 -11.49 7.90 -0.91
N ALA A 146 -10.51 7.97 -1.82
CA ALA A 146 -10.60 7.34 -3.14
C ALA A 146 -10.66 5.81 -3.04
N GLY A 147 -9.93 5.22 -2.08
CA GLY A 147 -10.04 3.80 -1.75
C GLY A 147 -11.47 3.39 -1.37
N TRP A 148 -12.11 4.10 -0.45
CA TRP A 148 -13.50 3.87 -0.04
C TRP A 148 -14.53 4.05 -1.17
N TYR A 149 -14.11 4.62 -2.29
CA TYR A 149 -14.95 4.79 -3.45
C TYR A 149 -14.92 3.56 -4.38
N SER A 150 -15.86 2.62 -4.19
CA SER A 150 -16.13 1.56 -5.17
C SER A 150 -17.21 2.03 -6.17
N PRO A 151 -16.95 2.09 -7.48
CA PRO A 151 -17.97 2.39 -8.47
C PRO A 151 -19.05 1.30 -8.47
N GLY A 152 -20.33 1.70 -8.56
CA GLY A 152 -21.44 0.75 -8.54
C GLY A 152 -21.42 -0.22 -9.73
N GLN A 153 -21.68 -1.50 -9.47
CA GLN A 153 -21.62 -2.56 -10.50
C GLN A 153 -22.75 -2.49 -11.54
N ALA A 154 -23.75 -1.62 -11.38
CA ALA A 154 -24.91 -1.50 -12.27
C ALA A 154 -24.94 -0.22 -13.15
N GLY A 155 -23.88 0.60 -13.17
CA GLY A 155 -23.84 1.83 -13.98
C GLY A 155 -23.31 1.63 -15.40
N SER A 156 -23.72 2.48 -16.35
CA SER A 156 -23.08 2.59 -17.67
C SER A 156 -21.59 2.93 -17.53
N ILE A 157 -20.76 2.50 -18.49
CA ILE A 157 -19.29 2.72 -18.47
C ILE A 157 -18.96 4.21 -18.22
N ARG A 158 -19.69 5.14 -18.85
CA ARG A 158 -19.52 6.59 -18.63
C ARG A 158 -19.77 7.02 -17.18
N LYS A 159 -20.80 6.49 -16.52
CA LYS A 159 -21.10 6.81 -15.11
C LYS A 159 -20.08 6.23 -14.13
N ARG A 160 -19.38 5.14 -14.50
CA ARG A 160 -18.26 4.59 -13.72
C ARG A 160 -16.95 5.35 -13.97
N LEU A 161 -16.76 5.90 -15.17
CA LEU A 161 -15.53 6.60 -15.55
C LEU A 161 -15.37 7.93 -14.83
N ILE A 162 -16.46 8.71 -14.71
CA ILE A 162 -16.45 10.04 -14.07
C ILE A 162 -15.84 10.00 -12.66
N PRO A 163 -16.30 9.16 -11.72
CA PRO A 163 -15.72 9.15 -10.38
C PRO A 163 -14.30 8.59 -10.33
N VAL A 164 -13.93 7.68 -11.25
CA VAL A 164 -12.53 7.21 -11.37
C VAL A 164 -11.64 8.37 -11.83
N ILE A 165 -12.07 9.16 -12.81
CA ILE A 165 -11.35 10.35 -13.27
C ILE A 165 -11.25 11.38 -12.15
N VAL A 166 -12.35 11.66 -11.45
CA VAL A 166 -12.35 12.58 -10.29
C VAL A 166 -11.41 12.08 -9.21
N GLY A 167 -11.41 10.78 -8.90
CA GLY A 167 -10.47 10.17 -7.95
C GLY A 167 -9.01 10.31 -8.38
N ILE A 168 -8.71 10.09 -9.67
CA ILE A 168 -7.36 10.29 -10.25
C ILE A 168 -6.96 11.77 -10.18
N VAL A 169 -7.85 12.69 -10.51
CA VAL A 169 -7.58 14.13 -10.47
C VAL A 169 -7.36 14.61 -9.03
N LEU A 170 -8.17 14.15 -8.08
CA LEU A 170 -8.00 14.45 -6.66
C LEU A 170 -6.70 13.87 -6.12
N PHE A 171 -6.35 12.64 -6.51
CA PHE A 171 -5.08 12.03 -6.15
C PHE A 171 -3.89 12.79 -6.76
N LEU A 172 -3.98 13.21 -8.02
CA LEU A 172 -2.95 13.98 -8.68
C LEU A 172 -2.79 15.37 -8.07
N ALA A 173 -3.90 16.07 -7.78
CA ALA A 173 -3.90 17.35 -7.08
C ALA A 173 -3.31 17.22 -5.67
N PHE A 174 -3.64 16.14 -4.96
CA PHE A 174 -3.06 15.80 -3.67
C PHE A 174 -1.55 15.55 -3.75
N VAL A 175 -1.09 14.78 -4.74
CA VAL A 175 0.33 14.55 -4.99
C VAL A 175 1.01 15.88 -5.26
N ILE A 176 0.48 16.71 -6.17
CA ILE A 176 1.03 18.04 -6.47
C ILE A 176 1.13 18.88 -5.19
N LEU A 177 0.08 18.95 -4.37
CA LEU A 177 0.09 19.74 -3.14
C LEU A 177 1.08 19.21 -2.09
N SER A 178 1.24 17.89 -2.00
CA SER A 178 2.22 17.24 -1.12
C SER A 178 3.67 17.48 -1.57
N LEU A 179 3.87 17.78 -2.85
CA LEU A 179 5.16 18.10 -3.47
C LEU A 179 5.48 19.60 -3.46
N VAL A 180 4.59 20.48 -2.98
CA VAL A 180 4.89 21.91 -2.90
C VAL A 180 5.71 22.19 -1.63
N PRO A 181 6.94 22.74 -1.74
CA PRO A 181 7.73 23.09 -0.57
C PRO A 181 7.00 24.14 0.27
N GLY A 182 6.91 23.88 1.57
CA GLY A 182 6.13 24.71 2.49
C GLY A 182 4.64 24.40 2.50
N ALA A 183 4.10 23.48 1.70
CA ALA A 183 2.69 23.08 1.80
C ALA A 183 2.36 22.42 3.15
N GLN A 184 3.28 21.61 3.69
CA GLN A 184 3.10 21.00 5.01
C GLN A 184 3.08 22.06 6.12
N LEU A 185 4.00 23.03 6.07
CA LEU A 185 3.98 24.19 6.97
C LEU A 185 2.70 25.00 6.78
N TRP A 186 2.34 25.28 5.52
CA TRP A 186 1.12 25.98 5.14
C TRP A 186 -0.12 25.29 5.69
N MET A 187 -0.20 23.96 5.73
CA MET A 187 -1.36 23.23 6.27
C MET A 187 -1.45 23.31 7.79
N VAL A 188 -0.31 23.46 8.46
CA VAL A 188 -0.17 23.36 9.92
C VAL A 188 -0.21 24.74 10.61
N THR A 189 -0.12 25.84 9.86
CA THR A 189 -0.09 27.20 10.42
C THR A 189 -1.23 28.09 9.91
N ARG A 190 -2.41 27.53 9.61
CA ARG A 190 -3.55 28.28 9.05
C ARG A 190 -4.44 28.82 10.16
N PRO A 191 -5.14 29.93 9.91
CA PRO A 191 -6.11 30.40 10.88
C PRO A 191 -7.32 29.44 10.97
N ALA A 192 -7.84 29.28 12.19
CA ALA A 192 -8.91 28.34 12.51
C ALA A 192 -10.18 28.51 11.64
N PHE A 193 -10.47 29.73 11.17
CA PHE A 193 -11.64 30.00 10.33
C PHE A 193 -11.58 29.31 8.95
N LEU A 194 -10.40 28.91 8.47
CA LEU A 194 -10.23 28.13 7.24
C LEU A 194 -10.21 26.63 7.52
N THR A 195 -9.46 26.21 8.53
CA THR A 195 -9.21 24.79 8.81
C THR A 195 -10.42 24.08 9.39
N VAL A 196 -11.22 24.75 10.23
CA VAL A 196 -12.41 24.14 10.85
C VAL A 196 -13.49 23.82 9.82
N PRO A 197 -13.96 24.75 8.96
CA PRO A 197 -14.94 24.41 7.92
C PRO A 197 -14.43 23.36 6.93
N CYS A 198 -13.17 23.44 6.50
CA CYS A 198 -12.58 22.44 5.62
C CYS A 198 -12.52 21.05 6.27
N SER A 199 -12.17 20.96 7.55
CA SER A 199 -12.14 19.68 8.28
C SER A 199 -13.54 19.06 8.41
N ILE A 200 -14.56 19.88 8.66
CA ILE A 200 -15.96 19.42 8.67
C ILE A 200 -16.37 18.92 7.29
N ALA A 201 -16.04 19.66 6.22
CA ALA A 201 -16.34 19.25 4.85
C ALA A 201 -15.63 17.92 4.48
N LEU A 202 -14.34 17.77 4.78
CA LEU A 202 -13.60 16.54 4.51
C LEU A 202 -14.13 15.36 5.32
N SER A 203 -14.48 15.56 6.59
CA SER A 203 -15.05 14.52 7.46
C SER A 203 -16.44 14.09 6.99
N THR A 204 -17.27 15.03 6.55
CA THR A 204 -18.61 14.73 6.01
C THR A 204 -18.53 13.99 4.67
N VAL A 205 -17.59 14.37 3.79
CA VAL A 205 -17.32 13.64 2.54
C VAL A 205 -16.82 12.22 2.82
N LEU A 206 -15.91 12.03 3.78
CA LEU A 206 -15.47 10.70 4.23
C LEU A 206 -16.64 9.87 4.74
N ALA A 207 -17.44 10.43 5.66
CA ALA A 207 -18.57 9.72 6.23
C ALA A 207 -19.61 9.34 5.17
N PHE A 208 -19.94 10.25 4.25
CA PHE A 208 -20.88 10.00 3.16
C PHE A 208 -20.36 8.93 2.20
N THR A 209 -19.07 8.93 1.91
CA THR A 209 -18.46 7.93 1.04
C THR A 209 -18.59 6.53 1.67
N VAL A 210 -18.25 6.37 2.95
CA VAL A 210 -18.38 5.07 3.62
C VAL A 210 -19.84 4.62 3.73
N LEU A 211 -20.75 5.49 4.18
CA LEU A 211 -22.17 5.17 4.34
C LEU A 211 -22.87 4.76 3.05
N THR A 212 -22.41 5.28 1.91
CA THR A 212 -22.97 4.92 0.59
C THR A 212 -22.39 3.63 0.01
N LEU A 213 -21.43 2.97 0.68
CA LEU A 213 -20.81 1.73 0.20
C LEU A 213 -21.85 0.60 -0.06
N PRO A 214 -22.78 0.26 0.87
CA PRO A 214 -23.76 -0.81 0.63
C PRO A 214 -24.64 -0.55 -0.58
N ASN A 215 -25.07 0.70 -0.77
CA ASN A 215 -25.92 1.10 -1.90
C ASN A 215 -25.21 0.96 -3.25
N ARG A 216 -23.87 0.99 -3.26
CA ARG A 216 -23.06 0.84 -4.48
C ARG A 216 -22.73 -0.62 -4.77
N VAL A 217 -22.57 -1.44 -3.74
CA VAL A 217 -22.32 -2.89 -3.86
C VAL A 217 -23.59 -3.64 -4.26
N TYR A 218 -24.73 -3.34 -3.63
CA TYR A 218 -25.99 -4.07 -3.84
C TYR A 218 -26.98 -3.38 -4.77
N GLN A 219 -26.51 -2.45 -5.60
CA GLN A 219 -27.37 -1.78 -6.57
C GLN A 219 -28.07 -2.84 -7.43
N PRO A 220 -29.41 -2.98 -7.35
CA PRO A 220 -30.10 -4.01 -8.09
C PRO A 220 -29.87 -3.73 -9.57
N ALA A 221 -29.25 -4.67 -10.28
CA ALA A 221 -29.28 -4.65 -11.73
C ALA A 221 -30.75 -4.56 -12.12
N HIS A 222 -31.18 -3.45 -12.72
CA HIS A 222 -32.55 -3.31 -13.16
C HIS A 222 -32.88 -4.54 -14.01
N ILE A 223 -33.88 -5.33 -13.58
CA ILE A 223 -34.29 -6.58 -14.21
C ILE A 223 -34.69 -6.36 -15.69
N GLY A 224 -34.95 -5.10 -16.08
CA GLY A 224 -35.11 -4.67 -17.47
C GLY A 224 -33.84 -4.77 -18.34
N ASP A 225 -32.66 -4.52 -17.78
CA ASP A 225 -31.40 -4.59 -18.53
C ASP A 225 -30.90 -6.03 -18.70
N ALA A 226 -31.22 -6.92 -17.75
CA ALA A 226 -30.94 -8.36 -17.91
C ALA A 226 -31.82 -9.00 -18.99
N ARG A 227 -33.08 -8.57 -19.16
CA ARG A 227 -33.93 -8.99 -20.27
C ARG A 227 -33.50 -8.37 -21.61
N SER A 228 -33.02 -7.13 -21.62
CA SER A 228 -32.50 -6.47 -22.84
C SER A 228 -31.14 -7.06 -23.29
N ALA A 229 -30.26 -7.40 -22.34
CA ALA A 229 -28.99 -8.08 -22.62
C ALA A 229 -29.17 -9.55 -23.05
N ARG A 230 -30.18 -10.24 -22.51
CA ARG A 230 -30.53 -11.61 -22.93
C ARG A 230 -31.33 -11.65 -24.24
N SER A 231 -31.95 -10.54 -24.63
CA SER A 231 -32.64 -10.36 -25.92
C SER A 231 -31.65 -10.07 -27.06
N LYS A 232 -30.58 -9.30 -26.81
CA LYS A 232 -29.52 -9.01 -27.80
C LYS A 232 -28.47 -10.12 -27.99
N THR A 233 -28.64 -11.28 -27.35
CA THR A 233 -27.79 -12.47 -27.52
C THR A 233 -28.44 -13.56 -28.37
N LYS A 234 -29.38 -13.20 -29.25
CA LYS A 234 -29.82 -14.07 -30.35
C LYS A 234 -29.22 -13.56 -31.67
N SER A 235 -28.45 -14.46 -32.32
CA SER A 235 -27.81 -14.37 -33.65
C SER A 235 -26.34 -13.92 -33.75
N GLY A 236 -25.58 -13.87 -32.65
CA GLY A 236 -24.12 -13.96 -32.76
C GLY A 236 -23.71 -15.41 -33.04
N LYS A 237 -23.14 -15.70 -34.21
CA LYS A 237 -22.41 -16.96 -34.47
C LYS A 237 -21.61 -17.32 -33.22
N ARG A 238 -21.77 -18.55 -32.74
CA ARG A 238 -21.00 -19.11 -31.62
C ARG A 238 -19.54 -19.19 -32.07
N GLU A 239 -18.84 -18.07 -32.02
CA GLU A 239 -17.39 -18.04 -32.12
C GLU A 239 -16.90 -18.81 -30.91
N THR A 240 -16.47 -20.05 -31.16
CA THR A 240 -15.59 -20.75 -30.24
C THR A 240 -14.49 -19.75 -29.90
N PRO A 241 -14.19 -19.49 -28.61
CA PRO A 241 -13.06 -18.65 -28.27
C PRO A 241 -11.86 -19.29 -28.94
N LYS A 242 -11.32 -18.64 -29.98
CA LYS A 242 -10.06 -19.04 -30.59
C LYS A 242 -9.08 -19.07 -29.42
N ARG A 243 -8.75 -20.27 -28.95
CA ARG A 243 -7.67 -20.48 -27.99
C ARG A 243 -6.40 -20.10 -28.74
N VAL A 244 -6.11 -18.81 -28.76
CA VAL A 244 -4.82 -18.33 -29.20
C VAL A 244 -3.88 -18.78 -28.09
N PHE A 245 -3.23 -19.92 -28.30
CA PHE A 245 -2.09 -20.33 -27.51
C PHE A 245 -0.99 -19.31 -27.78
N HIS A 246 -0.99 -18.19 -27.05
CA HIS A 246 0.21 -17.39 -26.94
C HIS A 246 1.27 -18.30 -26.30
N ARG A 247 2.40 -18.42 -26.98
CA ARG A 247 3.54 -19.18 -26.51
C ARG A 247 4.09 -18.45 -25.30
N VAL A 248 3.58 -18.79 -24.11
CA VAL A 248 3.98 -18.17 -22.85
C VAL A 248 5.47 -18.39 -22.68
N GLY A 249 6.22 -17.29 -22.54
CA GLY A 249 7.66 -17.35 -22.36
C GLY A 249 8.02 -17.99 -21.01
N GLN A 250 9.22 -18.55 -20.87
CA GLN A 250 9.68 -19.15 -19.61
C GLN A 250 9.72 -18.12 -18.45
N TYR A 251 9.99 -16.85 -18.76
CA TYR A 251 9.89 -15.74 -17.80
C TYR A 251 8.45 -15.55 -17.33
N GLU A 252 7.50 -15.48 -18.25
CA GLU A 252 6.07 -15.28 -17.93
C GLU A 252 5.51 -16.45 -17.12
N LEU A 253 5.93 -17.69 -17.44
CA LEU A 253 5.59 -18.87 -16.66
C LEU A 253 6.12 -18.76 -15.21
N SER A 254 7.35 -18.25 -15.05
CA SER A 254 7.93 -18.00 -13.73
C SER A 254 7.21 -16.86 -13.00
N GLN A 255 6.73 -15.85 -13.72
CA GLN A 255 5.91 -14.77 -13.14
C GLN A 255 4.53 -15.26 -12.68
N MET A 256 3.93 -16.21 -13.40
CA MET A 256 2.66 -16.83 -12.99
C MET A 256 2.79 -17.54 -11.64
N LEU A 257 3.99 -18.03 -11.27
CA LEU A 257 4.23 -18.60 -9.93
C LEU A 257 4.24 -17.55 -8.81
N LEU A 258 4.58 -16.30 -9.14
CA LEU A 258 4.74 -15.20 -8.17
C LEU A 258 3.47 -14.34 -8.06
N ALA A 259 2.78 -14.11 -9.18
CA ALA A 259 1.57 -13.28 -9.28
C ALA A 259 0.72 -13.72 -10.49
N PRO A 260 -0.13 -14.75 -10.34
CA PRO A 260 -0.89 -15.31 -11.47
C PRO A 260 -2.00 -14.40 -11.98
N SER A 261 -2.47 -13.44 -11.19
CA SER A 261 -3.56 -12.53 -11.56
C SER A 261 -3.14 -11.46 -12.59
N ILE A 262 -1.86 -11.06 -12.62
CA ILE A 262 -1.34 -10.06 -13.54
C ILE A 262 0.11 -10.44 -13.93
N PRO A 263 0.31 -11.48 -14.76
CA PRO A 263 1.65 -11.86 -15.21
C PRO A 263 2.23 -10.74 -16.08
N LEU A 264 3.34 -10.15 -15.64
CA LEU A 264 4.06 -9.12 -16.38
C LEU A 264 4.99 -9.77 -17.41
N SER A 265 4.98 -9.27 -18.64
CA SER A 265 5.96 -9.67 -19.65
C SER A 265 7.34 -9.13 -19.28
N LEU A 266 8.41 -9.81 -19.73
CA LEU A 266 9.79 -9.36 -19.50
C LEU A 266 9.99 -7.92 -19.97
N ARG A 267 9.46 -7.57 -21.14
CA ARG A 267 9.55 -6.21 -21.70
C ARG A 267 8.89 -5.18 -20.79
N ALA A 268 7.70 -5.48 -20.26
CA ALA A 268 6.99 -4.58 -19.36
C ALA A 268 7.76 -4.40 -18.03
N ASP A 269 8.27 -5.48 -17.44
CA ASP A 269 9.03 -5.44 -16.18
C ASP A 269 10.34 -4.65 -16.34
N VAL A 270 11.04 -4.79 -17.47
CA VAL A 270 12.26 -4.03 -17.81
C VAL A 270 11.94 -2.56 -18.02
N LEU A 271 10.96 -2.22 -18.86
CA LEU A 271 10.58 -0.83 -19.14
C LEU A 271 10.11 -0.12 -17.86
N ALA A 272 9.26 -0.77 -17.07
CA ALA A 272 8.80 -0.22 -15.80
C ALA A 272 9.97 -0.01 -14.82
N SER A 273 10.89 -0.97 -14.72
CA SER A 273 12.04 -0.89 -13.82
C SER A 273 13.05 0.18 -14.22
N CYS A 274 13.26 0.43 -15.52
CA CYS A 274 14.18 1.44 -16.00
C CYS A 274 13.60 2.86 -16.00
N ILE A 275 12.30 3.02 -16.26
CA ILE A 275 11.69 4.34 -16.51
C ILE A 275 11.01 4.90 -15.26
N ALA A 276 10.38 4.06 -14.43
CA ALA A 276 9.50 4.55 -13.37
C ALA A 276 10.25 5.39 -12.33
N ILE A 277 11.42 4.94 -11.86
CA ILE A 277 12.16 5.65 -10.81
C ILE A 277 12.72 6.99 -11.31
N PRO A 278 13.41 7.07 -12.46
CA PRO A 278 13.85 8.35 -13.01
C PRO A 278 12.68 9.29 -13.29
N LEU A 279 11.57 8.79 -13.84
CA LEU A 279 10.40 9.60 -14.14
C LEU A 279 9.78 10.19 -12.87
N ILE A 280 9.63 9.38 -11.82
CA ILE A 280 9.12 9.88 -10.54
C ILE A 280 10.10 10.91 -9.95
N ALA A 281 11.41 10.64 -10.00
CA ALA A 281 12.43 11.58 -9.52
C ALA A 281 12.42 12.91 -10.27
N THR A 282 12.28 12.89 -11.60
CA THR A 282 12.20 14.11 -12.42
C THR A 282 10.91 14.86 -12.17
N VAL A 283 9.77 14.17 -12.05
CA VAL A 283 8.48 14.80 -11.70
C VAL A 283 8.59 15.48 -10.33
N ILE A 284 9.17 14.81 -9.32
CA ILE A 284 9.43 15.41 -8.01
C ILE A 284 10.35 16.63 -8.14
N ALA A 285 11.47 16.49 -8.87
CA ALA A 285 12.46 17.56 -9.00
C ALA A 285 11.93 18.79 -9.78
N VAL A 286 11.04 18.61 -10.75
CA VAL A 286 10.39 19.69 -11.51
C VAL A 286 9.28 20.35 -10.70
N LEU A 287 8.44 19.56 -10.02
CA LEU A 287 7.24 20.06 -9.32
C LEU A 287 7.54 20.66 -7.94
N PHE A 288 8.59 20.21 -7.23
CA PHE A 288 9.01 20.84 -5.98
C PHE A 288 9.60 22.23 -6.28
N GLY A 289 8.76 23.27 -6.33
CA GLY A 289 9.14 24.68 -6.59
C GLY A 289 9.92 25.37 -5.47
N GLY A 290 10.87 24.67 -4.84
CA GLY A 290 11.68 25.18 -3.73
C GLY A 290 12.92 25.92 -4.23
N HIS A 291 13.51 26.75 -3.37
CA HIS A 291 14.80 27.39 -3.64
C HIS A 291 15.89 26.30 -3.82
N GLY A 292 16.43 26.18 -5.05
CA GLY A 292 17.50 25.24 -5.37
C GLY A 292 17.53 24.82 -6.84
N SER A 293 18.72 24.44 -7.32
CA SER A 293 18.89 23.90 -8.67
C SER A 293 18.10 22.60 -8.86
N PHE A 294 17.72 22.27 -10.09
CA PHE A 294 17.10 21.00 -10.44
C PHE A 294 17.93 19.80 -9.91
N THR A 295 19.25 19.88 -10.05
CA THR A 295 20.23 18.91 -9.56
C THR A 295 20.06 18.64 -8.06
N HIS A 296 20.00 19.69 -7.24
CA HIS A 296 19.84 19.55 -5.79
C HIS A 296 18.53 18.85 -5.41
N ARG A 297 17.43 19.20 -6.09
CA ARG A 297 16.11 18.60 -5.86
C ARG A 297 16.05 17.14 -6.31
N TRP A 298 16.69 16.81 -7.42
CA TRP A 298 16.78 15.44 -7.91
C TRP A 298 17.59 14.54 -6.97
N ILE A 299 18.73 15.03 -6.46
CA ILE A 299 19.56 14.35 -5.46
C ILE A 299 18.76 14.07 -4.18
N TRP A 300 17.98 15.05 -3.71
CA TRP A 300 17.10 14.87 -2.55
C TRP A 300 16.01 13.82 -2.81
N ALA A 301 15.35 13.89 -3.98
CA ALA A 301 14.32 12.92 -4.37
C ALA A 301 14.89 11.50 -4.43
N ALA A 302 16.10 11.34 -4.98
CA ALA A 302 16.77 10.05 -5.11
C ALA A 302 17.01 9.37 -3.74
N ARG A 303 17.35 10.14 -2.70
CA ARG A 303 17.48 9.61 -1.32
C ARG A 303 16.18 8.96 -0.87
N THR A 304 15.05 9.64 -1.05
CA THR A 304 13.74 9.12 -0.65
C THR A 304 13.28 7.96 -1.53
N LEU A 305 13.56 8.01 -2.83
CA LEU A 305 13.06 7.03 -3.80
C LEU A 305 13.69 5.64 -3.70
N VAL A 306 14.74 5.45 -2.89
CA VAL A 306 15.31 4.13 -2.61
C VAL A 306 14.23 3.12 -2.13
N ILE A 307 13.19 3.56 -1.40
CA ILE A 307 12.07 2.65 -1.01
C ILE A 307 11.42 1.95 -2.20
N THR A 308 11.31 2.64 -3.33
CA THR A 308 10.55 2.16 -4.49
C THR A 308 11.19 0.92 -5.11
N ILE A 309 12.49 0.71 -4.86
CA ILE A 309 13.21 -0.49 -5.26
C ILE A 309 12.72 -1.70 -4.46
N ALA A 310 12.43 -1.54 -3.16
CA ALA A 310 11.95 -2.60 -2.27
C ALA A 310 10.43 -2.86 -2.35
N CYS A 311 9.62 -1.88 -2.77
CA CYS A 311 8.15 -1.93 -2.72
C CYS A 311 7.46 -3.00 -3.60
N THR A 312 8.13 -3.64 -4.56
CA THR A 312 7.46 -4.57 -5.49
C THR A 312 7.56 -6.04 -5.14
N ASN A 313 8.11 -6.35 -3.97
CA ASN A 313 8.39 -7.72 -3.58
C ASN A 313 7.28 -8.31 -2.69
N ASN A 314 6.13 -8.60 -3.31
CA ASN A 314 4.91 -9.08 -2.64
C ASN A 314 4.57 -10.55 -2.92
N TRP A 315 5.51 -11.33 -3.44
CA TRP A 315 5.26 -12.70 -3.93
C TRP A 315 4.74 -13.67 -2.87
N LEU A 316 5.13 -13.52 -1.59
CA LEU A 316 4.63 -14.34 -0.48
C LEU A 316 3.21 -13.99 -0.02
N ILE A 317 2.71 -12.82 -0.40
CA ILE A 317 1.34 -12.36 -0.07
C ILE A 317 0.32 -13.08 -0.97
N HIS A 318 0.67 -13.36 -2.23
CA HIS A 318 -0.19 -14.02 -3.22
C HIS A 318 -0.15 -15.55 -3.20
N ARG A 319 0.23 -16.14 -2.06
CA ARG A 319 0.33 -17.60 -1.89
C ARG A 319 -1.00 -18.36 -1.98
N GLU A 320 -2.13 -17.65 -2.04
CA GLU A 320 -3.48 -18.21 -2.17
C GLU A 320 -3.69 -19.05 -3.44
N HIS A 321 -2.89 -18.78 -4.48
CA HIS A 321 -2.96 -19.52 -5.74
C HIS A 321 -2.00 -20.72 -5.81
N TRP A 322 -1.12 -20.88 -4.81
CA TRP A 322 -0.11 -21.93 -4.81
C TRP A 322 -0.67 -23.35 -4.82
N PRO A 323 -1.77 -23.69 -4.11
CA PRO A 323 -2.36 -25.01 -4.21
C PRO A 323 -2.78 -25.37 -5.64
N ILE A 324 -3.42 -24.43 -6.35
CA ILE A 324 -3.87 -24.63 -7.74
C ILE A 324 -2.66 -24.78 -8.67
N LEU A 325 -1.65 -23.91 -8.53
CA LEU A 325 -0.41 -23.98 -9.32
C LEU A 325 0.36 -25.28 -9.06
N PHE A 326 0.36 -25.78 -7.83
CA PHE A 326 0.98 -27.04 -7.47
C PHE A 326 0.26 -28.24 -8.11
N VAL A 327 -1.07 -28.29 -8.02
CA VAL A 327 -1.88 -29.40 -8.58
C VAL A 327 -1.83 -29.41 -10.11
N THR A 328 -1.83 -28.24 -10.75
CA THR A 328 -1.80 -28.11 -12.21
C THR A 328 -0.40 -28.25 -12.82
N GLY A 329 0.65 -28.06 -12.02
CA GLY A 329 2.04 -28.09 -12.47
C GLY A 329 2.75 -29.43 -12.23
N ARG A 330 3.85 -29.66 -12.96
CA ARG A 330 4.67 -30.88 -12.86
C ARG A 330 5.83 -30.70 -11.88
N PHE A 331 5.51 -30.48 -10.60
CA PHE A 331 6.53 -30.19 -9.58
C PHE A 331 6.98 -31.40 -8.75
N GLY A 332 6.28 -32.53 -8.83
CA GLY A 332 6.60 -33.77 -8.12
C GLY A 332 6.27 -33.71 -6.62
N SER A 333 6.85 -32.76 -5.88
CA SER A 333 6.65 -32.59 -4.44
C SER A 333 6.37 -31.14 -4.04
N ARG A 334 5.69 -30.93 -2.91
CA ARG A 334 5.44 -29.58 -2.35
C ARG A 334 6.75 -28.82 -2.13
N LEU A 335 7.81 -29.50 -1.69
CA LEU A 335 9.12 -28.88 -1.47
C LEU A 335 9.77 -28.41 -2.77
N GLN A 336 9.72 -29.22 -3.84
CA GLN A 336 10.24 -28.84 -5.15
C GLN A 336 9.45 -27.67 -5.76
N PHE A 337 8.13 -27.63 -5.56
CA PHE A 337 7.31 -26.49 -5.93
C PHE A 337 7.76 -25.21 -5.22
N VAL A 338 7.83 -25.22 -3.88
CA VAL A 338 8.23 -24.02 -3.12
C VAL A 338 9.64 -23.57 -3.49
N ARG A 339 10.58 -24.51 -3.69
CA ARG A 339 11.93 -24.18 -4.19
C ARG A 339 11.91 -23.53 -5.57
N SER A 340 11.03 -23.97 -6.47
CA SER A 340 10.84 -23.35 -7.78
C SER A 340 10.27 -21.93 -7.66
N VAL A 341 9.34 -21.69 -6.74
CA VAL A 341 8.83 -20.35 -6.44
C VAL A 341 9.94 -19.44 -5.91
N PHE A 342 10.77 -19.91 -4.97
CA PHE A 342 11.91 -19.15 -4.45
C PHE A 342 12.96 -18.86 -5.53
N LYS A 343 13.23 -19.82 -6.43
CA LYS A 343 14.11 -19.60 -7.60
C LYS A 343 13.55 -18.57 -8.55
N ALA A 344 12.25 -18.63 -8.85
CA ALA A 344 11.57 -17.63 -9.68
C ALA A 344 11.61 -16.24 -9.03
N ALA A 345 11.36 -16.15 -7.72
CA ALA A 345 11.47 -14.92 -6.95
C ALA A 345 12.88 -14.34 -7.02
N LEU A 346 13.91 -15.15 -6.76
CA LEU A 346 15.31 -14.72 -6.84
C LEU A 346 15.69 -14.21 -8.24
N SER A 347 15.32 -14.96 -9.28
CA SER A 347 15.54 -14.58 -10.69
C SER A 347 14.92 -13.21 -11.00
N ARG A 348 13.65 -13.01 -10.62
CA ARG A 348 12.96 -11.73 -10.82
C ARG A 348 13.59 -10.62 -9.99
N SER A 349 13.89 -10.87 -8.71
CA SER A 349 14.48 -9.89 -7.80
C SER A 349 15.82 -9.42 -8.33
N LEU A 350 16.71 -10.32 -8.74
CA LEU A 350 18.00 -9.96 -9.33
C LEU A 350 17.85 -9.10 -10.57
N LEU A 351 16.91 -9.40 -11.47
CA LEU A 351 16.67 -8.58 -12.66
C LEU A 351 16.11 -7.20 -12.30
N THR A 352 15.00 -7.18 -11.57
CA THR A 352 14.25 -5.94 -11.28
C THR A 352 14.97 -5.01 -10.32
N ILE A 353 15.58 -5.53 -9.25
CA ILE A 353 16.36 -4.74 -8.29
C ILE A 353 17.59 -4.15 -8.99
N SER A 354 18.30 -4.93 -9.81
CA SER A 354 19.48 -4.41 -10.53
C SER A 354 19.11 -3.28 -11.48
N LEU A 355 18.08 -3.47 -12.31
CA LEU A 355 17.64 -2.43 -13.25
C LEU A 355 17.18 -1.16 -12.53
N ARG A 356 16.43 -1.30 -11.44
CA ARG A 356 15.96 -0.16 -10.64
C ARG A 356 17.09 0.56 -9.93
N THR A 357 18.02 -0.21 -9.36
CA THR A 357 19.22 0.36 -8.72
C THR A 357 20.03 1.15 -9.73
N LEU A 358 20.30 0.58 -10.91
CA LEU A 358 21.00 1.28 -11.98
C LEU A 358 20.23 2.53 -12.44
N SER A 359 18.91 2.44 -12.60
CA SER A 359 18.08 3.59 -12.98
C SER A 359 18.13 4.73 -11.97
N LEU A 360 18.37 4.44 -10.68
CA LEU A 360 18.51 5.44 -9.63
C LEU A 360 19.95 5.95 -9.50
N VAL A 361 20.93 5.05 -9.46
CA VAL A 361 22.33 5.37 -9.17
C VAL A 361 23.00 6.06 -10.36
N ILE A 362 22.69 5.69 -11.62
CA ILE A 362 23.33 6.30 -12.79
C ILE A 362 23.06 7.81 -12.85
N PRO A 363 21.79 8.30 -12.84
CA PRO A 363 21.56 9.74 -12.88
C PRO A 363 22.00 10.43 -11.59
N PHE A 364 21.92 9.75 -10.43
CA PHE A 364 22.43 10.28 -9.17
C PHE A 364 23.93 10.55 -9.23
N ALA A 365 24.71 9.60 -9.71
CA ALA A 365 26.16 9.71 -9.82
C ALA A 365 26.59 10.82 -10.78
N ILE A 366 25.87 10.99 -11.90
CA ILE A 366 26.09 12.06 -12.87
C ILE A 366 25.81 13.43 -12.22
N LEU A 367 24.66 13.58 -11.56
CA LEU A 367 24.21 14.86 -11.00
C LEU A 367 24.98 15.28 -9.74
N ALA A 368 25.38 14.32 -8.90
CA ALA A 368 26.16 14.57 -7.69
C ALA A 368 27.68 14.43 -7.91
N HIS A 369 28.13 14.26 -9.16
CA HIS A 369 29.54 14.14 -9.54
C HIS A 369 30.31 13.05 -8.76
N TYR A 370 29.67 11.90 -8.52
CA TYR A 370 30.36 10.77 -7.90
C TYR A 370 31.41 10.17 -8.84
N THR A 371 32.53 9.74 -8.27
CA THR A 371 33.52 8.97 -9.01
C THR A 371 32.95 7.59 -9.37
N PHE A 372 33.35 7.06 -10.51
CA PHE A 372 32.91 5.75 -10.99
C PHE A 372 33.09 4.62 -9.95
N PRO A 373 34.23 4.50 -9.23
CA PRO A 373 34.40 3.47 -8.21
C PRO A 373 33.39 3.58 -7.07
N HIS A 374 33.06 4.80 -6.64
CA HIS A 374 32.11 5.01 -5.55
C HIS A 374 30.67 4.70 -5.98
N ALA A 375 30.29 5.09 -7.20
CA ALA A 375 28.98 4.74 -7.76
C ALA A 375 28.82 3.22 -7.95
N LEU A 376 29.89 2.53 -8.37
CA LEU A 376 29.89 1.07 -8.51
C LEU A 376 29.73 0.37 -7.16
N MET A 377 30.46 0.81 -6.13
CA MET A 377 30.32 0.28 -4.77
C MET A 377 28.89 0.42 -4.24
N ILE A 378 28.31 1.63 -4.29
CA ILE A 378 26.93 1.87 -3.86
C ILE A 378 25.95 0.98 -4.64
N THR A 379 26.15 0.82 -5.94
CA THR A 379 25.30 -0.03 -6.79
C THR A 379 25.32 -1.47 -6.32
N VAL A 380 26.52 -2.05 -6.11
CA VAL A 380 26.66 -3.45 -5.69
C VAL A 380 26.07 -3.66 -4.31
N GLU A 381 26.38 -2.78 -3.36
CA GLU A 381 25.88 -2.88 -1.99
C GLU A 381 24.35 -2.75 -1.96
N LEU A 382 23.76 -1.86 -2.75
CA LEU A 382 22.31 -1.66 -2.78
C LEU A 382 21.57 -2.83 -3.44
N ILE A 383 22.12 -3.40 -4.51
CA ILE A 383 21.59 -4.63 -5.12
C ILE A 383 21.62 -5.77 -4.10
N ALA A 384 22.76 -5.97 -3.43
CA ALA A 384 22.94 -7.05 -2.47
C ALA A 384 22.01 -6.89 -1.25
N CYS A 385 21.95 -5.69 -0.68
CA CYS A 385 21.13 -5.38 0.49
C CYS A 385 19.64 -5.60 0.19
N ILE A 386 19.11 -5.00 -0.88
CA ILE A 386 17.69 -5.10 -1.21
C ILE A 386 17.31 -6.52 -1.64
N THR A 387 18.21 -7.24 -2.31
CA THR A 387 17.98 -8.67 -2.63
C THR A 387 17.91 -9.50 -1.36
N GLY A 388 18.76 -9.25 -0.36
CA GLY A 388 18.66 -9.89 0.95
C GLY A 388 17.35 -9.59 1.66
N LEU A 389 16.97 -8.30 1.72
CA LEU A 389 15.71 -7.83 2.30
C LEU A 389 14.47 -8.40 1.58
N ALA A 390 14.57 -8.74 0.29
CA ALA A 390 13.48 -9.37 -0.45
C ALA A 390 13.07 -10.75 0.10
N PHE A 391 13.92 -11.44 0.87
CA PHE A 391 13.60 -12.73 1.47
C PHE A 391 13.25 -12.65 2.95
N VAL A 392 13.43 -11.49 3.60
CA VAL A 392 13.07 -11.26 5.00
C VAL A 392 11.59 -11.60 5.32
N PRO A 393 10.60 -11.39 4.43
CA PRO A 393 9.23 -11.80 4.72
C PRO A 393 9.06 -13.31 4.95
N ALA A 394 10.01 -14.14 4.48
CA ALA A 394 10.03 -15.56 4.73
C ALA A 394 10.43 -15.94 6.18
N LEU A 395 11.04 -15.02 6.95
CA LEU A 395 11.31 -15.22 8.39
C LEU A 395 10.05 -15.57 9.17
N ALA A 396 8.91 -15.01 8.75
CA ALA A 396 7.59 -15.32 9.29
C ALA A 396 7.30 -16.83 9.38
N PHE A 397 7.78 -17.61 8.41
CA PHE A 397 7.56 -19.05 8.32
C PHE A 397 8.63 -19.86 9.06
N LEU A 398 9.71 -19.22 9.50
CA LEU A 398 10.72 -19.83 10.35
C LEU A 398 10.36 -19.70 11.83
N SER A 399 9.70 -18.59 12.22
CA SER A 399 9.25 -18.34 13.59
C SER A 399 7.96 -19.06 13.98
N GLY A 400 7.10 -19.42 13.02
CA GLY A 400 5.81 -20.07 13.28
C GLY A 400 5.48 -21.22 12.32
N HIS A 401 4.55 -22.10 12.72
CA HIS A 401 4.12 -23.26 11.91
C HIS A 401 3.23 -22.87 10.71
N ALA A 402 2.47 -21.78 10.81
CA ALA A 402 1.66 -21.22 9.73
C ALA A 402 1.41 -19.71 9.98
N PRO A 403 2.32 -18.82 9.56
CA PRO A 403 2.15 -17.38 9.81
C PRO A 403 0.91 -16.85 9.09
N SER A 404 0.16 -15.97 9.77
CA SER A 404 -0.99 -15.29 9.18
C SER A 404 -0.58 -14.44 7.97
N LYS A 405 -1.50 -14.19 7.03
CA LYS A 405 -1.25 -13.31 5.87
C LYS A 405 -0.76 -11.93 6.33
N GLY A 406 -1.25 -11.45 7.48
CA GLY A 406 -0.84 -10.16 8.03
C GLY A 406 0.57 -10.09 8.58
N LEU A 407 1.07 -11.17 9.19
CA LEU A 407 2.45 -11.20 9.65
C LEU A 407 3.44 -11.18 8.47
N VAL A 408 3.08 -11.83 7.36
CA VAL A 408 3.86 -11.77 6.11
C VAL A 408 3.83 -10.36 5.50
N VAL A 409 2.67 -9.70 5.48
CA VAL A 409 2.55 -8.30 5.01
C VAL A 409 3.38 -7.35 5.88
N ALA A 410 3.29 -7.47 7.20
CA ALA A 410 4.08 -6.66 8.12
C ALA A 410 5.59 -6.85 7.91
N ALA A 411 6.05 -8.09 7.72
CA ALA A 411 7.45 -8.37 7.44
C ALA A 411 7.92 -7.79 6.08
N SER A 412 7.04 -7.71 5.08
CA SER A 412 7.32 -6.96 3.85
C SER A 412 7.51 -5.47 4.09
N PHE A 413 6.70 -4.84 4.96
CA PHE A 413 6.88 -3.44 5.33
C PHE A 413 8.16 -3.19 6.13
N VAL A 414 8.52 -4.08 7.06
CA VAL A 414 9.79 -4.00 7.80
C VAL A 414 10.97 -3.93 6.82
N SER A 415 10.94 -4.72 5.75
CA SER A 415 11.98 -4.71 4.70
C SER A 415 12.07 -3.34 4.00
N ILE A 416 10.94 -2.71 3.71
CA ILE A 416 10.87 -1.37 3.10
C ILE A 416 11.43 -0.31 4.07
N PHE A 417 11.06 -0.36 5.35
CA PHE A 417 11.57 0.56 6.36
C PHE A 417 13.07 0.40 6.61
N LEU A 418 13.56 -0.84 6.70
CA LEU A 418 14.98 -1.11 6.85
C LEU A 418 15.79 -0.54 5.68
N THR A 419 15.25 -0.58 4.45
CA THR A 419 15.90 0.02 3.29
C THR A 419 16.07 1.55 3.44
N GLN A 420 15.14 2.24 4.11
CA GLN A 420 15.26 3.68 4.37
C GLN A 420 16.20 4.01 5.52
N ILE A 421 16.12 3.25 6.60
CA ILE A 421 17.02 3.42 7.75
C ILE A 421 18.45 3.21 7.27
N VAL A 422 18.67 2.17 6.47
CA VAL A 422 19.98 1.78 5.98
C VAL A 422 20.28 2.36 4.59
N ASN A 423 19.89 3.60 4.32
CA ASN A 423 20.08 4.19 2.99
C ASN A 423 21.53 4.69 2.77
N PRO A 424 22.27 4.21 1.75
CA PRO A 424 23.65 4.63 1.52
C PRO A 424 23.80 6.12 1.22
N PHE A 425 22.76 6.74 0.65
CA PHE A 425 22.76 8.16 0.34
C PHE A 425 22.54 9.05 1.58
N VAL A 426 22.23 8.45 2.73
CA VAL A 426 22.01 9.13 4.03
C VAL A 426 23.11 8.76 5.03
N LEU A 427 23.45 7.47 5.15
CA LEU A 427 24.41 6.97 6.15
C LEU A 427 25.87 6.95 5.69
N GLY A 428 26.14 7.08 4.39
CA GLY A 428 27.47 6.84 3.81
C GLY A 428 27.83 5.36 3.69
N SER A 429 28.91 5.05 2.97
CA SER A 429 29.25 3.69 2.53
C SER A 429 29.72 2.74 3.65
N SER A 430 30.39 3.24 4.69
CA SER A 430 30.99 2.40 5.74
C SER A 430 29.95 1.69 6.62
N VAL A 431 28.88 2.41 7.01
CA VAL A 431 27.78 1.84 7.80
C VAL A 431 26.88 0.96 6.93
N PHE A 432 26.73 1.32 5.65
CA PHE A 432 25.90 0.58 4.70
C PHE A 432 26.47 -0.80 4.37
N GLY A 433 27.79 -0.94 4.27
CA GLY A 433 28.44 -2.23 4.02
C GLY A 433 28.12 -3.29 5.07
N ILE A 434 28.15 -2.92 6.37
CA ILE A 434 27.82 -3.84 7.47
C ILE A 434 26.37 -4.30 7.38
N ALA A 435 25.45 -3.36 7.18
CA ALA A 435 24.04 -3.68 7.07
C ALA A 435 23.70 -4.51 5.82
N THR A 436 24.43 -4.29 4.73
CA THR A 436 24.34 -5.11 3.51
C THR A 436 24.72 -6.56 3.81
N ILE A 437 25.82 -6.79 4.52
CA ILE A 437 26.26 -8.14 4.93
C ILE A 437 25.16 -8.80 5.79
N VAL A 438 24.63 -8.09 6.78
CA VAL A 438 23.55 -8.60 7.64
C VAL A 438 22.30 -8.95 6.81
N ALA A 439 21.88 -8.06 5.91
CA ALA A 439 20.72 -8.29 5.05
C ALA A 439 20.90 -9.51 4.14
N VAL A 440 22.09 -9.70 3.56
CA VAL A 440 22.42 -10.86 2.72
C VAL A 440 22.45 -12.15 3.54
N LEU A 441 23.04 -12.13 4.74
CA LEU A 441 23.07 -13.31 5.62
C LEU A 441 21.66 -13.73 6.04
N VAL A 442 20.83 -12.78 6.48
CA VAL A 442 19.44 -13.03 6.86
C VAL A 442 18.63 -13.52 5.65
N GLY A 443 18.74 -12.84 4.51
CA GLY A 443 18.06 -13.22 3.27
C GLY A 443 18.47 -14.59 2.74
N GLY A 444 19.77 -14.92 2.79
CA GLY A 444 20.31 -16.22 2.43
C GLY A 444 19.81 -17.32 3.37
N PHE A 445 19.83 -17.08 4.68
CA PHE A 445 19.27 -18.00 5.67
C PHE A 445 17.79 -18.29 5.38
N CYS A 446 17.00 -17.25 5.09
CA CYS A 446 15.61 -17.37 4.66
C CYS A 446 15.45 -18.19 3.37
N TYR A 447 16.25 -17.90 2.36
CA TYR A 447 16.21 -18.59 1.06
C TYR A 447 16.44 -20.09 1.19
N PHE A 448 17.39 -20.52 2.04
CA PHE A 448 17.72 -21.93 2.21
C PHE A 448 16.80 -22.66 3.19
N MET A 449 16.40 -22.02 4.29
CA MET A 449 15.65 -22.69 5.37
C MET A 449 14.13 -22.60 5.22
N ALA A 450 13.60 -21.48 4.73
CA ALA A 450 12.16 -21.26 4.66
C ALA A 450 11.43 -22.24 3.72
N PRO A 451 11.97 -22.67 2.56
CA PRO A 451 11.27 -23.60 1.67
C PRO A 451 10.85 -24.91 2.34
N ARG A 452 11.68 -25.45 3.24
CA ARG A 452 11.38 -26.67 3.99
C ARG A 452 10.19 -26.47 4.93
N ARG A 453 10.18 -25.38 5.69
CA ARG A 453 9.10 -25.03 6.62
C ARG A 453 7.81 -24.72 5.89
N ILE A 454 7.87 -23.89 4.85
CA ILE A 454 6.71 -23.51 4.01
C ILE A 454 6.09 -24.71 3.31
N SER A 455 6.89 -25.70 2.88
CA SER A 455 6.36 -26.91 2.24
C SER A 455 5.53 -27.79 3.17
N ARG A 456 5.74 -27.65 4.48
CA ARG A 456 5.04 -28.40 5.53
C ARG A 456 3.88 -27.62 6.15
N SER A 457 3.84 -26.29 5.97
CA SER A 457 2.73 -25.45 6.43
C SER A 457 1.53 -25.57 5.50
N ASP A 458 0.33 -25.38 6.04
CA ASP A 458 -0.88 -25.28 5.22
C ASP A 458 -0.86 -24.01 4.39
N TRP A 459 -1.11 -24.15 3.09
CA TRP A 459 -1.25 -23.02 2.17
C TRP A 459 -2.71 -22.58 2.17
N PRO A 460 -2.99 -21.27 2.31
CA PRO A 460 -4.35 -20.79 2.31
C PRO A 460 -4.98 -21.08 0.93
N PHE A 461 -6.17 -21.66 0.91
CA PHE A 461 -7.07 -21.52 -0.22
C PHE A 461 -7.79 -20.18 -0.03
N GLY A 462 -7.91 -19.38 -1.10
CA GLY A 462 -8.74 -18.19 -1.05
C GLY A 462 -10.15 -18.57 -0.58
N SER A 463 -10.58 -18.03 0.56
CA SER A 463 -12.00 -17.91 0.83
C SER A 463 -12.53 -16.86 -0.15
N GLU A 464 -13.62 -17.20 -0.82
CA GLU A 464 -14.39 -16.37 -1.76
C GLU A 464 -14.45 -14.88 -1.40
#